data_AF-A0A7K0A6T8-F1
#
_entry.id   AF-A0A7K0A6T8-F1
#
_cell.length_a   1.000
_cell.length_b   1.000
_cell.length_c   1.000
_cell.angle_alpha   90.00
_cell.angle_beta   90.00
_cell.angle_gamma   90.00
#
_symmetry.space_group_name_H-M   'P 1'
#
loop_
_entity.id
_entity.type
_entity.pdbx_description
1 polymer ?
#
loop_
_entity_poly.entity_id
_entity_poly.type
_entity_poly.pdbx_seq_one_letter_code
_entity_poly.pdbx_strand_id
1 'polypeptide(L)'
;MTDDRPHFLDRRTDVGSHDLAQPAPVELEDRDPTVCRCGRQWTALDECHCAACHRHFSSISAFDVHQRARTDKDLRVKVTCRDPSTVRKKDGSPRLEEVTTEWGPLWALPGTWQPEGATT
;
A
#
# COMPACT_ATOMS: atom_id res chain seq x y z
N MET A 1 -15.35 -61.51 -41.40
CA MET A 1 -14.79 -60.67 -42.48
C MET A 1 -15.82 -59.60 -42.79
N THR A 2 -15.67 -58.42 -42.20
CA THR A 2 -16.01 -57.07 -42.72
C THR A 2 -15.80 -56.10 -41.55
N ASP A 3 -14.69 -55.39 -41.66
CA ASP A 3 -14.24 -54.29 -40.80
C ASP A 3 -15.04 -53.05 -41.22
N ASP A 4 -15.84 -52.47 -40.33
CA ASP A 4 -16.60 -51.24 -40.58
C ASP A 4 -16.15 -50.18 -39.56
N ARG A 5 -15.04 -49.51 -39.88
CA ARG A 5 -14.53 -48.34 -39.16
C ARG A 5 -15.20 -47.09 -39.72
N PRO A 6 -15.92 -46.29 -38.91
CA PRO A 6 -16.40 -45.00 -39.38
C PRO A 6 -15.22 -44.02 -39.54
N HIS A 7 -15.13 -43.44 -40.73
CA HIS A 7 -14.25 -42.34 -41.08
C HIS A 7 -14.61 -41.10 -40.24
N PHE A 8 -13.76 -40.79 -39.27
CA PHE A 8 -13.78 -39.56 -38.50
C PHE A 8 -13.37 -38.41 -39.43
N LEU A 9 -14.36 -37.71 -40.01
CA LEU A 9 -14.11 -36.52 -40.82
C LEU A 9 -13.56 -35.40 -39.92
N ASP A 10 -12.30 -35.09 -40.17
CA ASP A 10 -11.48 -34.02 -39.62
C ASP A 10 -12.13 -32.66 -39.93
N ARG A 11 -13.01 -32.19 -39.02
CA ARG A 11 -13.66 -30.88 -39.13
C ARG A 11 -12.82 -29.85 -38.40
N ARG A 12 -11.69 -29.46 -38.98
CA ARG A 12 -10.92 -28.30 -38.55
C ARG A 12 -11.72 -27.04 -38.85
N THR A 13 -12.34 -26.49 -37.81
CA THR A 13 -12.87 -25.13 -37.81
C THR A 13 -11.70 -24.17 -37.98
N ASP A 14 -11.68 -23.50 -39.13
CA ASP A 14 -10.87 -22.32 -39.40
C ASP A 14 -11.26 -21.23 -38.40
N VAL A 15 -10.44 -21.04 -37.36
CA VAL A 15 -10.52 -19.88 -36.46
C VAL A 15 -9.78 -18.76 -37.17
N GLY A 16 -10.56 -17.93 -37.88
CA GLY A 16 -10.09 -16.71 -38.52
C GLY A 16 -9.21 -15.90 -37.56
N SER A 17 -7.97 -15.66 -38.00
CA SER A 17 -7.04 -14.72 -37.38
C SER A 17 -7.67 -13.33 -37.39
N HIS A 18 -8.25 -12.93 -36.26
CA HIS A 18 -8.53 -11.53 -35.99
C HIS A 18 -7.19 -10.88 -35.63
N ASP A 19 -6.52 -10.38 -36.67
CA ASP A 19 -5.38 -9.46 -36.61
C ASP A 19 -5.87 -8.14 -36.01
N LEU A 20 -6.18 -8.16 -34.72
CA LEU A 20 -6.35 -6.97 -33.91
C LEU A 20 -4.95 -6.49 -33.61
N ALA A 21 -4.48 -5.53 -34.40
CA ALA A 21 -3.26 -4.77 -34.16
C ALA A 21 -3.13 -4.51 -32.65
N GLN A 22 -2.14 -5.13 -32.03
CA GLN A 22 -1.83 -4.84 -30.64
C GLN A 22 -1.54 -3.33 -30.57
N PRO A 23 -2.20 -2.58 -29.66
CA PRO A 23 -1.79 -1.21 -29.43
C PRO A 23 -0.30 -1.24 -29.05
N ALA A 24 0.46 -0.29 -29.57
CA ALA A 24 1.87 -0.13 -29.22
C ALA A 24 2.03 -0.25 -27.70
N PRO A 25 3.07 -0.93 -27.20
CA PRO A 25 3.33 -0.99 -25.78
C PRO A 25 3.41 0.46 -25.29
N VAL A 26 2.45 0.86 -24.46
CA VAL A 26 2.60 2.08 -23.68
C VAL A 26 3.88 1.85 -22.90
N GLU A 27 4.92 2.63 -23.21
CA GLU A 27 6.14 2.62 -22.41
C GLU A 27 5.68 2.99 -21.00
N LEU A 28 5.63 1.99 -20.14
CA LEU A 28 5.32 2.16 -18.74
C LEU A 28 6.51 2.94 -18.19
N GLU A 29 6.41 4.27 -18.26
CA GLU A 29 7.40 5.18 -17.70
C GLU A 29 7.76 4.66 -16.32
N ASP A 30 9.06 4.41 -16.15
CA ASP A 30 9.69 3.77 -15.02
C ASP A 30 9.26 4.53 -13.77
N ARG A 31 8.24 4.02 -13.07
CA ARG A 31 7.73 4.64 -11.87
C ARG A 31 8.82 4.47 -10.83
N ASP A 32 9.53 5.57 -10.57
CA ASP A 32 10.55 5.62 -9.54
C ASP A 32 9.96 4.99 -8.26
N PRO A 33 10.48 3.83 -7.82
CA PRO A 33 9.91 3.07 -6.71
C PRO A 33 9.99 3.85 -5.39
N THR A 34 10.72 4.97 -5.36
CA THR A 34 10.84 5.86 -4.21
C THR A 34 9.68 6.85 -4.08
N VAL A 35 8.81 6.95 -5.08
CA VAL A 35 7.72 7.94 -5.11
C VAL A 35 6.38 7.29 -4.78
N CYS A 36 5.85 7.62 -3.60
CA CYS A 36 4.48 7.30 -3.26
C CYS A 36 3.50 8.26 -3.95
N ARG A 37 2.29 7.78 -4.26
CA ARG A 37 1.20 8.59 -4.85
C ARG A 37 0.78 9.80 -4.01
N CYS A 38 1.18 9.86 -2.74
CA CYS A 38 0.95 11.02 -1.88
C CYS A 38 1.86 12.22 -2.19
N GLY A 39 2.82 12.07 -3.11
CA GLY A 39 3.72 13.13 -3.54
C GLY A 39 4.83 13.46 -2.55
N ARG A 40 4.88 12.79 -1.39
CA ARG A 40 5.96 12.94 -0.41
C ARG A 40 7.13 12.05 -0.80
N GLN A 41 8.32 12.64 -0.88
CA GLN A 41 9.57 11.92 -1.07
C GLN A 41 10.11 11.47 0.29
N TRP A 42 10.65 10.25 0.36
CA TRP A 42 11.18 9.70 1.60
C TRP A 42 12.62 10.18 1.78
N THR A 43 12.78 11.31 2.47
CA THR A 43 14.09 11.97 2.61
C THR A 43 14.84 11.58 3.88
N ALA A 44 14.27 10.74 4.76
CA ALA A 44 14.89 10.41 6.05
C ALA A 44 14.57 8.98 6.51
N LEU A 45 15.52 8.37 7.23
CA LEU A 45 15.39 7.04 7.83
C LEU A 45 14.40 6.99 9.01
N ASP A 46 13.97 8.15 9.51
CA ASP A 46 13.21 8.26 10.76
C ASP A 46 11.69 8.47 10.58
N GLU A 47 11.18 8.55 9.34
CA GLU A 47 9.74 8.60 9.07
C GLU A 47 9.20 7.25 8.57
N CYS A 48 7.99 6.91 9.02
CA CYS A 48 7.26 5.72 8.55
C CYS A 48 6.06 6.14 7.69
N HIS A 49 5.91 5.51 6.53
CA HIS A 49 4.81 5.75 5.58
C HIS A 49 3.84 4.57 5.56
N CYS A 50 2.54 4.82 5.73
CA CYS A 50 1.53 3.77 5.56
C CYS A 50 1.07 3.70 4.10
N ALA A 51 1.52 2.69 3.35
CA ALA A 51 1.15 2.51 1.95
C ALA A 51 -0.37 2.35 1.70
N ALA A 52 -1.15 1.98 2.72
CA ALA A 52 -2.59 1.79 2.61
C ALA A 52 -3.42 3.07 2.77
N CYS A 53 -3.01 3.99 3.65
CA CYS A 53 -3.74 5.24 3.92
C CYS A 53 -2.93 6.51 3.64
N HIS A 54 -1.67 6.34 3.24
CA HIS A 54 -0.69 7.36 2.89
C HIS A 54 -0.34 8.39 3.99
N ARG A 55 -0.71 8.11 5.24
CA ARG A 55 -0.28 8.93 6.38
C ARG A 55 1.16 8.62 6.76
N HIS A 56 1.83 9.63 7.30
CA HIS A 56 3.23 9.59 7.73
C HIS A 56 3.31 9.65 9.24
N PHE A 57 4.32 9.00 9.80
CA PHE A 57 4.52 8.84 11.24
C PHE A 57 5.97 9.12 11.60
N SER A 58 6.19 9.81 12.72
CA SER A 58 7.54 10.24 13.13
C SER A 58 8.43 9.11 13.68
N SER A 59 7.91 7.88 13.76
CA SER A 59 8.62 6.71 14.27
C SER A 59 7.84 5.43 13.97
N ILE A 60 8.53 4.28 14.06
CA ILE A 60 7.92 2.94 14.01
C ILE A 60 6.86 2.79 15.10
N SER A 61 7.11 3.27 16.32
CA SER A 61 6.13 3.17 17.40
C SER A 61 4.85 3.96 17.13
N ALA A 62 4.95 5.16 16.54
CA ALA A 62 3.77 5.92 16.12
C ALA A 62 3.00 5.19 15.01
N PHE A 63 3.71 4.58 14.06
CA PHE A 63 3.15 3.76 13.00
C PHE A 63 2.42 2.50 13.54
N ASP A 64 3.01 1.80 14.51
CA ASP A 64 2.40 0.63 15.14
C ASP A 64 1.12 1.00 15.92
N VAL A 65 1.08 2.19 16.53
CA VAL A 65 -0.14 2.71 17.16
C VAL A 65 -1.25 2.95 16.13
N HIS A 66 -0.90 3.38 14.93
CA HIS A 66 -1.85 3.51 13.82
C HIS A 66 -2.34 2.14 13.33
N GLN A 67 -1.45 1.16 13.22
CA GLN A 67 -1.86 -0.17 12.79
C GLN A 67 -2.61 -0.93 13.89
N ARG A 68 -3.55 -1.77 13.48
CA ARG A 68 -4.13 -2.80 14.34
C ARG A 68 -3.96 -4.14 13.65
N ALA A 69 -3.09 -4.97 14.19
CA ALA A 69 -3.01 -6.37 13.80
C ALA A 69 -4.09 -7.17 14.53
N ARG A 70 -4.83 -8.01 13.79
CA ARG A 70 -5.68 -9.06 14.33
C ARG A 70 -5.36 -10.36 13.60
N THR A 71 -5.15 -11.42 14.36
CA THR A 71 -5.04 -12.77 13.83
C THR A 71 -6.43 -13.38 13.71
N ASP A 72 -6.78 -13.91 12.55
CA ASP A 72 -8.04 -14.64 12.38
C ASP A 72 -7.94 -16.09 12.88
N LYS A 73 -9.06 -16.83 12.80
CA LYS A 73 -9.12 -18.24 13.23
C LYS A 73 -8.19 -19.16 12.43
N ASP A 74 -7.74 -18.73 11.26
CA ASP A 74 -6.87 -19.46 10.35
C ASP A 74 -5.40 -19.01 10.50
N LEU A 75 -5.09 -18.30 11.58
CA LEU A 75 -3.76 -17.77 11.91
C LEU A 75 -3.22 -16.73 10.93
N ARG A 76 -4.07 -16.12 10.10
CA ARG A 76 -3.65 -15.04 9.19
C ARG A 76 -3.69 -13.71 9.92
N VAL A 77 -2.61 -12.96 9.80
CA VAL A 77 -2.53 -11.59 10.34
C VAL A 77 -3.20 -10.64 9.37
N LYS A 78 -4.31 -10.06 9.80
CA LYS A 78 -4.95 -8.93 9.12
C LYS A 78 -4.56 -7.64 9.81
N VAL A 79 -3.88 -6.78 9.06
CA VAL A 79 -3.56 -5.42 9.50
C VAL A 79 -4.64 -4.47 8.99
N THR A 80 -5.21 -3.69 9.90
CA THR A 80 -6.16 -2.62 9.56
C THR A 80 -5.61 -1.28 10.04
N CYS A 81 -5.76 -0.25 9.22
CA CYS A 81 -5.45 1.14 9.59
C CYS A 81 -6.47 1.66 10.61
N ARG A 82 -6.01 2.29 11.68
CA ARG A 82 -6.85 3.11 12.57
C ARG A 82 -6.63 4.58 12.23
N ASP A 83 -7.68 5.39 12.20
CA ASP A 83 -7.50 6.83 12.04
C ASP A 83 -6.71 7.37 13.24
N PRO A 84 -5.47 7.87 13.06
CA PRO A 84 -4.63 8.34 14.16
C PRO A 84 -5.29 9.48 14.95
N SER A 85 -6.17 10.27 14.32
CA SER A 85 -6.93 11.34 14.99
C SER A 85 -7.92 10.82 16.05
N THR A 86 -8.26 9.53 16.02
CA THR A 86 -9.25 8.88 16.90
C THR A 86 -8.61 7.98 17.97
N VAL A 87 -7.30 7.72 17.90
CA VAL A 87 -6.65 6.80 18.83
C VAL A 87 -6.42 7.49 20.17
N ARG A 88 -6.95 6.90 21.25
CA ARG A 88 -6.87 7.41 22.63
C ARG A 88 -6.20 6.42 23.58
N LYS A 89 -5.59 6.95 24.63
CA LYS A 89 -5.13 6.19 25.81
C LYS A 89 -6.33 5.88 26.72
N LYS A 90 -6.10 5.09 27.78
CA LYS A 90 -7.14 4.74 28.76
C LYS A 90 -7.68 5.96 29.51
N ASP A 91 -6.85 6.98 29.69
CA ASP A 91 -7.20 8.25 30.33
C ASP A 91 -7.94 9.24 29.41
N GLY A 92 -8.20 8.85 28.15
CA GLY A 92 -8.86 9.70 27.15
C GLY A 92 -7.92 10.65 26.41
N SER A 93 -6.63 10.76 26.76
CA SER A 93 -5.67 11.57 26.03
C SER A 93 -5.34 10.98 24.64
N PRO A 94 -4.99 11.80 23.63
CA PRO A 94 -4.57 11.31 22.33
C PRO A 94 -3.30 10.45 22.45
N ARG A 95 -3.25 9.36 21.66
CA ARG A 95 -2.01 8.57 21.52
C ARG A 95 -1.09 9.11 20.45
N LEU A 96 -1.63 9.86 19.50
CA LEU A 96 -0.90 10.47 18.40
C LEU A 96 -1.35 11.91 18.27
N GLU A 97 -0.38 12.78 17.98
CA GLU A 97 -0.58 14.20 17.71
C GLU A 97 -0.16 14.47 16.26
N GLU A 98 -0.94 15.28 15.57
CA GLU A 98 -0.56 15.75 14.24
C GLU A 98 0.39 16.93 14.38
N VAL A 99 1.55 16.82 13.75
CA VAL A 99 2.59 17.82 13.68
C VAL A 99 2.74 18.25 12.23
N THR A 100 2.83 19.55 11.97
CA THR A 100 3.12 20.05 10.63
C THR A 100 4.62 20.29 10.50
N THR A 101 5.24 19.64 9.52
CA THR A 101 6.64 19.84 9.15
C THR A 101 6.73 20.60 7.83
N GLU A 102 7.93 21.01 7.42
CA GLU A 102 8.14 21.62 6.10
C GLU A 102 7.77 20.68 4.94
N TRP A 103 7.79 19.36 5.18
CA TRP A 103 7.39 18.33 4.21
C TRP A 103 5.92 17.91 4.32
N GLY A 104 5.13 18.56 5.19
CA GLY A 104 3.71 18.30 5.39
C GLY A 104 3.36 17.63 6.74
N PRO A 105 2.11 17.14 6.89
CA PRO A 105 1.61 16.61 8.16
C PRO A 105 2.22 15.26 8.52
N LEU A 106 2.53 15.08 9.79
CA LEU A 106 3.20 13.93 10.39
C LEU A 106 2.51 13.57 11.71
N TRP A 107 2.28 12.29 11.97
CA TRP A 107 1.71 11.83 13.25
C TRP A 107 2.82 11.38 14.19
N ALA A 108 2.94 12.01 15.35
CA ALA A 108 3.96 11.73 16.35
C ALA A 108 3.36 11.23 17.66
N LEU A 109 4.17 10.56 18.49
CA LEU A 109 3.80 10.33 19.88
C LEU A 109 3.89 11.68 20.64
N PRO A 110 2.98 11.95 21.58
CA PRO A 110 3.02 13.16 22.39
C PRO A 110 4.39 13.39 23.03
N GLY A 111 5.00 14.56 22.77
CA GLY A 111 6.28 14.98 23.35
C GLY A 111 7.54 14.31 22.79
N THR A 112 7.43 13.42 21.79
CA THR A 112 8.62 12.77 21.19
C THR A 112 9.16 13.48 19.96
N TRP A 113 8.37 14.37 19.35
CA TRP A 113 8.81 15.15 18.20
C TRP A 113 9.37 16.49 18.66
N GLN A 114 10.57 16.82 18.18
CA GLN A 114 11.14 18.16 18.28
C GLN A 114 11.54 18.61 16.87
N PRO A 115 11.23 19.85 16.46
CA PRO A 115 11.80 20.39 15.24
C PRO A 115 13.31 20.52 15.45
N GLU A 116 14.10 20.11 14.46
CA GLU A 116 15.53 20.41 14.49
C GLU A 116 15.70 21.93 14.59
N GLY A 117 16.42 22.39 15.63
CA GLY A 117 16.60 23.81 15.92
C GLY A 117 15.69 24.40 17.01
N ALA A 118 14.85 23.60 17.68
CA ALA A 118 14.20 24.02 18.93
C ALA A 118 15.20 24.03 20.11
N THR A 119 16.20 24.91 20.06
CA THR A 119 17.01 25.23 21.25
C THR A 119 16.10 25.89 22.29
N THR A 120 15.98 25.25 23.46
CA THR A 120 15.30 25.79 24.65
C THR A 120 16.19 26.79 25.36
#